data_AF-A0A6I1H8P1-F1
#
_entry.id   AF-A0A6I1H8P1-F1
#
_cell.length_a   1.000
_cell.length_b   1.000
_cell.length_c   1.000
_cell.angle_alpha   90.00
_cell.angle_beta   90.00
_cell.angle_gamma   90.00
#
_symmetry.space_group_name_H-M   'P 1'
#
loop_
_entity.id
_entity.type
_entity.pdbx_description
1 polymer ?
#
loop_
_entity_poly.entity_id
_entity_poly.type
_entity_poly.pdbx_seq_one_letter_code
_entity_poly.pdbx_strand_id
1 'polypeptide(L)'
;MTYRPASDPKIHELVSALYTERWASSASKIEQLVAISDAWKICELLTSSEGWRERVVAAKIIAAFDFIDLVTPLISTFIGRAESNTLRAFVKLIITTAMPDTKHKLLEELRACCPDTSYGRHMIKVIDDASDAV
;
A
#
# COMPACT_ATOMS: atom_id res chain seq x y z
N MET A 1 2.45 -27.05 4.30
CA MET A 1 3.19 -26.15 5.20
C MET A 1 2.89 -24.71 4.77
N THR A 2 2.08 -23.98 5.54
CA THR A 2 1.86 -22.55 5.31
C THR A 2 3.06 -21.78 5.86
N TYR A 3 4.00 -21.43 5.00
CA TYR A 3 5.07 -20.49 5.32
C TYR A 3 4.41 -19.20 5.83
N ARG A 4 4.68 -18.78 7.07
CA ARG A 4 4.24 -17.49 7.61
C ARG A 4 5.34 -16.47 7.32
N PRO A 5 5.18 -15.58 6.32
CA PRO A 5 6.20 -14.58 5.98
C PRO A 5 6.55 -13.65 7.15
N ALA A 6 5.60 -13.48 8.08
CA ALA A 6 5.74 -12.67 9.29
C ALA A 6 6.80 -13.19 10.29
N SER A 7 7.41 -14.35 10.04
CA SER A 7 8.48 -14.91 10.89
C SER A 7 9.88 -14.69 10.31
N ASP A 8 10.03 -14.06 9.14
CA ASP A 8 11.35 -13.66 8.63
C ASP A 8 11.82 -12.38 9.37
N PRO A 9 12.90 -12.44 10.15
CA PRO A 9 13.41 -11.28 10.90
C PRO A 9 13.72 -10.08 9.99
N LYS A 10 14.17 -10.32 8.76
CA LYS A 10 14.50 -9.25 7.81
C LYS A 10 13.26 -8.51 7.36
N ILE A 11 12.15 -9.23 7.13
CA ILE A 11 10.87 -8.62 6.78
C ILE A 11 10.33 -7.82 7.98
N HIS A 12 10.47 -8.33 9.20
CA HIS A 12 10.06 -7.61 10.39
C HIS A 12 10.85 -6.30 10.58
N GLU A 13 12.18 -6.34 10.45
CA GLU A 13 13.05 -5.17 10.51
C GLU A 13 12.72 -4.15 9.41
N LEU A 14 12.52 -4.63 8.17
CA LEU A 14 12.11 -3.80 7.04
C LEU A 14 10.79 -3.08 7.32
N VAL A 15 9.78 -3.83 7.78
CA VAL A 15 8.47 -3.26 8.10
C VAL A 15 8.60 -2.23 9.20
N SER A 16 9.31 -2.55 10.29
CA SER A 16 9.56 -1.65 11.42
C SER A 16 10.26 -0.35 10.99
N ALA A 17 11.26 -0.45 10.12
CA ALA A 17 12.01 0.70 9.62
C ALA A 17 11.19 1.61 8.69
N LEU A 18 10.17 1.07 8.01
CA LEU A 18 9.47 1.76 6.93
C LEU A 18 8.04 2.17 7.25
N TYR A 19 7.32 1.53 8.17
CA TYR A 19 5.88 1.83 8.35
C TYR A 19 5.61 3.25 8.84
N THR A 20 6.49 3.80 9.69
CA THR A 20 6.43 5.20 10.17
C THR A 20 7.22 6.19 9.31
N GLU A 21 8.03 5.70 8.37
CA GLU A 21 8.87 6.53 7.51
C GLU A 21 8.00 7.49 6.68
N ARG A 22 8.43 8.73 6.50
CA ARG A 22 7.68 9.69 5.68
C ARG A 22 7.71 9.25 4.23
N TRP A 23 6.62 9.46 3.50
CA TRP A 23 6.53 9.08 2.08
C TRP A 23 7.62 9.73 1.22
N ALA A 24 7.94 11.00 1.48
CA ALA A 24 8.96 11.73 0.72
C ALA A 24 10.38 11.15 0.84
N SER A 25 10.68 10.46 1.95
CA SER A 25 11.96 9.83 2.22
C SER A 25 11.94 8.30 2.09
N SER A 26 10.77 7.69 1.83
CA SER A 26 10.67 6.24 1.82
C SER A 26 11.37 5.60 0.62
N ALA A 27 11.36 6.24 -0.55
CA ALA A 27 11.99 5.67 -1.75
C ALA A 27 13.50 5.46 -1.56
N SER A 28 14.24 6.50 -1.15
CA SER A 28 15.69 6.40 -0.92
C SER A 28 16.04 5.41 0.19
N LYS A 29 15.22 5.31 1.24
CA LYS A 29 15.41 4.34 2.32
C LYS A 29 15.13 2.91 1.84
N ILE A 30 14.14 2.72 0.98
CA ILE A 30 13.83 1.42 0.39
C ILE A 30 14.98 0.95 -0.51
N GLU A 31 15.52 1.83 -1.36
CA GLU A 31 16.66 1.52 -2.22
C GLU A 31 17.92 1.10 -1.43
N GLN A 32 18.07 1.57 -0.18
CA GLN A 32 19.16 1.17 0.71
C GLN A 32 18.92 -0.18 1.40
N LEU A 33 17.65 -0.55 1.62
CA LEU A 33 17.28 -1.73 2.43
C LEU A 33 16.86 -2.93 1.58
N VAL A 34 16.43 -2.70 0.34
CA VAL A 34 15.84 -3.69 -0.55
C VAL A 34 16.58 -3.69 -1.88
N ALA A 35 17.22 -4.81 -2.20
CA ALA A 35 17.77 -5.02 -3.53
C ALA A 35 16.63 -5.15 -4.55
N ILE A 36 16.76 -4.51 -5.72
CA ILE A 36 15.74 -4.56 -6.78
C ILE A 36 15.38 -5.99 -7.18
N SER A 37 16.34 -6.93 -7.15
CA SER A 37 16.13 -8.34 -7.45
C SER A 37 15.19 -9.06 -6.48
N ASP A 38 15.08 -8.55 -5.25
CA ASP A 38 14.25 -9.13 -4.19
C ASP A 38 12.95 -8.34 -3.96
N ALA A 39 12.88 -7.11 -4.47
CA ALA A 39 11.80 -6.16 -4.19
C ALA A 39 10.41 -6.72 -4.55
N TRP A 40 10.28 -7.35 -5.72
CA TRP A 40 9.02 -7.95 -6.16
C TRP A 40 8.53 -9.03 -5.19
N LYS A 41 9.41 -9.98 -4.87
CA LYS A 41 9.10 -11.10 -3.96
C LYS A 41 8.75 -10.60 -2.55
N ILE A 42 9.48 -9.60 -2.05
CA ILE A 42 9.16 -8.97 -0.76
C ILE A 42 7.78 -8.31 -0.82
N CYS A 43 7.47 -7.61 -1.91
CA CYS A 43 6.17 -6.97 -2.08
C CYS A 43 5.02 -7.99 -2.10
N GLU A 44 5.17 -9.12 -2.81
CA GLU A 44 4.18 -10.21 -2.81
C GLU A 44 3.96 -10.79 -1.40
N LEU A 45 5.04 -10.99 -0.64
CA LEU A 45 4.98 -11.48 0.74
C LEU A 45 4.22 -10.49 1.65
N LEU A 46 4.50 -9.20 1.53
CA LEU A 46 3.84 -8.15 2.32
C LEU A 46 2.38 -7.96 1.93
N THR A 47 2.05 -8.06 0.64
CA THR A 47 0.67 -7.99 0.12
C THR A 47 -0.15 -9.18 0.62
N SER A 48 0.48 -10.33 0.83
CA SER A 48 -0.16 -11.52 1.42
C SER A 48 -0.34 -11.44 2.94
N SER A 49 0.18 -10.39 3.60
CA SER A 49 0.09 -10.23 5.05
C SER A 49 -1.25 -9.66 5.50
N GLU A 50 -1.68 -10.05 6.70
CA GLU A 50 -2.91 -9.55 7.31
C GLU A 50 -2.75 -8.18 7.98
N GLY A 51 -1.51 -7.81 8.29
CA GLY A 51 -1.19 -6.59 9.03
C GLY A 51 -1.23 -5.34 8.16
N TRP A 52 -1.75 -4.25 8.75
CA TRP A 52 -1.85 -2.96 8.06
C TRP A 52 -0.47 -2.32 7.83
N ARG A 53 0.53 -2.59 8.69
CA ARG A 53 1.89 -2.05 8.55
C ARG A 53 2.57 -2.61 7.31
N GLU A 54 2.40 -3.90 7.08
CA GLU A 54 2.92 -4.64 5.94
C GLU A 54 2.30 -4.10 4.65
N ARG A 55 0.99 -3.85 4.61
CA ARG A 55 0.33 -3.21 3.46
C ARG A 55 0.83 -1.80 3.19
N VAL A 56 1.05 -0.99 4.22
CA VAL A 56 1.64 0.36 4.09
C VAL A 56 3.05 0.28 3.49
N VAL A 57 3.86 -0.69 3.95
CA VAL A 57 5.23 -0.86 3.45
C VAL A 57 5.24 -1.44 2.04
N ALA A 58 4.35 -2.36 1.69
CA ALA A 58 4.14 -2.83 0.33
C ALA A 58 3.82 -1.65 -0.61
N ALA A 59 2.90 -0.76 -0.23
CA ALA A 59 2.58 0.42 -1.02
C ALA A 59 3.81 1.31 -1.30
N LYS A 60 4.69 1.49 -0.31
CA LYS A 60 5.93 2.27 -0.48
C LYS A 60 6.93 1.57 -1.41
N ILE A 61 7.05 0.25 -1.32
CA ILE A 61 7.93 -0.54 -2.20
C ILE A 61 7.43 -0.49 -3.64
N ILE A 62 6.13 -0.66 -3.86
CA ILE A 62 5.51 -0.50 -5.19
C ILE A 62 5.83 0.88 -5.76
N ALA A 63 5.65 1.94 -4.96
CA ALA A 63 5.94 3.29 -5.40
C ALA A 63 7.43 3.53 -5.71
N ALA A 64 8.34 2.93 -4.93
CA ALA A 64 9.78 3.10 -5.10
C ALA A 64 10.32 2.40 -6.35
N PHE A 65 9.76 1.23 -6.71
CA PHE A 65 10.22 0.42 -7.85
C PHE A 65 9.26 0.44 -9.05
N ASP A 66 8.23 1.27 -9.01
CA ASP A 66 7.23 1.43 -10.08
C ASP A 66 6.52 0.12 -10.48
N PHE A 67 6.17 -0.71 -9.49
CA PHE A 67 5.49 -2.00 -9.72
C PHE A 67 3.97 -1.82 -9.90
N ILE A 68 3.55 -1.05 -10.90
CA ILE A 68 2.15 -0.66 -11.12
C ILE A 68 1.19 -1.87 -11.17
N ASP A 69 1.63 -3.01 -11.71
CA ASP A 69 0.85 -4.24 -11.79
C ASP A 69 0.42 -4.80 -10.42
N LEU A 70 1.10 -4.40 -9.34
CA LEU A 70 0.79 -4.82 -7.97
C LEU A 70 -0.20 -3.89 -7.24
N VAL A 71 -0.60 -2.75 -7.83
CA VAL A 71 -1.50 -1.80 -7.18
C VAL A 71 -2.90 -2.40 -6.97
N THR A 72 -3.54 -2.98 -7.99
CA THR A 72 -4.86 -3.61 -7.86
C THR A 72 -4.85 -4.83 -6.93
N PRO A 73 -3.88 -5.77 -7.01
CA PRO A 73 -3.71 -6.82 -6.02
C PRO A 73 -3.61 -6.28 -4.59
N LEU A 74 -2.86 -5.18 -4.39
CA LEU A 74 -2.73 -4.56 -3.09
C LEU A 74 -4.04 -3.92 -2.61
N ILE A 75 -4.79 -3.20 -3.46
CA ILE A 75 -6.12 -2.66 -3.12
C ILE A 75 -7.07 -3.77 -2.65
N SER A 76 -7.04 -4.93 -3.30
CA SER A 76 -7.90 -6.07 -2.95
C SER A 76 -7.71 -6.55 -1.52
N THR A 77 -6.52 -6.34 -0.92
CA THR A 77 -6.24 -6.68 0.49
C THR A 77 -6.98 -5.79 1.49
N PHE A 78 -7.55 -4.66 1.04
CA PHE A 78 -8.34 -3.75 1.85
C PHE A 78 -9.74 -4.27 2.15
N ILE A 79 -10.28 -5.16 1.29
CA ILE A 79 -11.63 -5.72 1.43
C ILE A 79 -11.74 -6.49 2.75
N GLY A 80 -12.71 -6.11 3.58
CA GLY A 80 -12.95 -6.73 4.89
C GLY A 80 -11.87 -6.44 5.95
N ARG A 81 -10.86 -5.62 5.62
CA ARG A 81 -9.72 -5.27 6.50
C ARG A 81 -9.38 -3.79 6.45
N ALA A 82 -10.40 -2.96 6.22
CA ALA A 82 -10.28 -1.53 6.05
C ALA A 82 -9.61 -0.88 7.26
N GLU A 83 -8.54 -0.12 7.02
CA GLU A 83 -7.73 0.52 8.05
C GLU A 83 -7.20 1.87 7.53
N SER A 84 -7.27 2.93 8.36
CA SER A 84 -7.04 4.32 7.92
C SER A 84 -5.60 4.59 7.44
N ASN A 85 -4.58 4.00 8.06
CA ASN A 85 -3.20 4.17 7.60
C ASN A 85 -2.97 3.50 6.25
N THR A 86 -3.53 2.30 6.07
CA THR A 86 -3.52 1.56 4.81
C THR A 86 -4.19 2.38 3.71
N LEU A 87 -5.38 2.93 3.99
CA LEU A 87 -6.10 3.78 3.05
C LEU A 87 -5.24 4.97 2.59
N ARG A 88 -4.66 5.71 3.54
CA ARG A 88 -3.83 6.88 3.24
C ARG A 88 -2.61 6.51 2.40
N ALA A 89 -1.99 5.36 2.67
CA ALA A 89 -0.88 4.85 1.89
C ALA A 89 -1.30 4.46 0.46
N PHE A 90 -2.47 3.82 0.30
CA PHE A 90 -2.98 3.40 -1.01
C PHE A 90 -3.39 4.61 -1.86
N VAL A 91 -4.11 5.57 -1.27
CA VAL A 91 -4.40 6.84 -1.93
C VAL A 91 -3.10 7.51 -2.37
N LYS A 92 -2.11 7.61 -1.48
CA LYS A 92 -0.82 8.24 -1.83
C LYS A 92 -0.13 7.51 -2.98
N LEU A 93 -0.07 6.18 -2.95
CA LEU A 93 0.45 5.34 -4.04
C LEU A 93 -0.27 5.62 -5.36
N ILE A 94 -1.61 5.61 -5.37
CA ILE A 94 -2.39 5.84 -6.60
C ILE A 94 -2.13 7.25 -7.14
N ILE A 95 -2.12 8.26 -6.29
CA ILE A 95 -1.85 9.65 -6.71
C ILE A 95 -0.43 9.81 -7.29
N THR A 96 0.58 9.15 -6.70
CA THR A 96 1.99 9.33 -7.10
C THR A 96 2.43 8.51 -8.30
N THR A 97 1.81 7.34 -8.52
CA THR A 97 2.37 6.31 -9.42
C THR A 97 1.40 5.91 -10.53
N ALA A 98 0.08 6.05 -10.33
CA ALA A 98 -0.88 5.70 -11.38
C ALA A 98 -0.87 6.74 -12.51
N MET A 99 -0.94 6.25 -13.74
CA MET A 99 -1.14 7.06 -14.93
C MET A 99 -2.47 7.84 -14.84
N PRO A 100 -2.58 9.05 -15.43
CA PRO A 100 -3.78 9.89 -15.31
C PRO A 100 -5.09 9.18 -15.69
N ASP A 101 -5.05 8.31 -16.70
CA ASP A 101 -6.19 7.55 -17.23
C ASP A 101 -6.63 6.39 -16.32
N THR A 102 -5.71 5.84 -15.51
CA THR A 102 -5.98 4.71 -14.60
C THR A 102 -6.22 5.15 -13.16
N LYS A 103 -5.78 6.36 -12.80
CA LYS A 103 -5.87 6.91 -11.44
C LYS A 103 -7.30 6.95 -10.91
N HIS A 104 -8.25 7.50 -11.67
CA HIS A 104 -9.65 7.58 -11.25
C HIS A 104 -10.26 6.19 -11.03
N LYS A 105 -9.96 5.24 -11.93
CA LYS A 105 -10.41 3.85 -11.81
C LYS A 105 -9.90 3.19 -10.52
N LEU A 106 -8.62 3.35 -10.19
CA LEU A 106 -8.03 2.78 -8.97
C LEU A 106 -8.60 3.41 -7.69
N LEU A 107 -8.90 4.71 -7.70
CA LEU A 107 -9.55 5.38 -6.57
C LEU A 107 -10.99 4.87 -6.37
N GLU A 108 -11.75 4.67 -7.45
CA GLU A 108 -13.08 4.04 -7.37
C GLU A 108 -13.01 2.58 -6.89
N GLU A 109 -12.02 1.80 -7.34
CA GLU A 109 -11.79 0.43 -6.81
C GLU A 109 -11.54 0.45 -5.30
N LEU A 110 -10.69 1.36 -4.81
CA LEU A 110 -10.43 1.52 -3.38
C LEU A 110 -11.67 1.99 -2.61
N ARG A 111 -12.45 2.89 -3.20
CA ARG A 111 -13.70 3.41 -2.65
C ARG A 111 -14.74 2.30 -2.47
N ALA A 112 -14.90 1.43 -3.47
CA ALA A 112 -15.80 0.28 -3.42
C ALA A 112 -15.45 -0.73 -2.31
N CYS A 113 -14.21 -0.72 -1.81
CA CYS A 113 -13.77 -1.59 -0.73
C CYS A 113 -14.10 -1.03 0.67
N CYS A 114 -14.59 0.21 0.78
CA CYS A 114 -14.90 0.83 2.07
C CYS A 114 -16.19 0.23 2.69
N PRO A 115 -16.22 -0.06 4.00
CA PRO A 115 -17.39 -0.64 4.65
C PRO A 115 -18.53 0.39 4.75
N ASP A 116 -19.79 -0.04 4.63
CA ASP A 116 -20.94 0.83 4.85
C ASP A 116 -21.17 1.12 6.36
N THR A 117 -20.32 1.97 6.90
CA THR A 117 -20.29 2.39 8.31
C THR A 117 -19.90 3.87 8.39
N SER A 118 -20.08 4.49 9.56
CA SER A 118 -19.57 5.85 9.78
C SER A 118 -18.06 5.96 9.54
N TYR A 119 -17.31 4.92 9.92
CA TYR A 119 -15.88 4.84 9.69
C TYR A 119 -15.54 4.73 8.20
N GLY A 120 -16.24 3.88 7.45
CA GLY A 120 -16.03 3.79 6.00
C GLY A 120 -16.47 5.04 5.24
N ARG A 121 -17.53 5.75 5.68
CA ARG A 121 -17.87 7.07 5.11
C ARG A 121 -16.76 8.10 5.31
N HIS A 122 -16.06 8.07 6.45
CA HIS A 122 -14.87 8.91 6.65
C HIS A 122 -13.74 8.52 5.68
N MET A 123 -13.54 7.23 5.42
CA MET A 123 -12.54 6.77 4.45
C MET A 123 -12.88 7.21 3.03
N ILE A 124 -14.13 7.07 2.60
CA ILE A 124 -14.62 7.54 1.30
C ILE A 124 -14.32 9.03 1.14
N LYS A 125 -14.61 9.84 2.16
CA LYS A 125 -14.28 11.27 2.13
C LYS A 125 -12.78 11.53 1.89
N VAL A 126 -11.89 10.75 2.51
CA VAL A 126 -10.44 10.88 2.28
C VAL A 126 -10.05 10.55 0.84
N ILE A 127 -10.74 9.60 0.19
CA ILE A 127 -10.54 9.26 -1.22
C ILE A 127 -11.07 10.38 -2.12
N ASP A 128 -12.27 10.89 -1.84
CA ASP A 128 -12.92 11.95 -2.60
C ASP A 128 -12.06 13.24 -2.56
N ASP A 129 -11.63 13.67 -1.36
CA ASP A 129 -10.77 14.85 -1.16
C ASP A 129 -9.43 14.71 -1.93
N ALA A 130 -8.90 13.50 -2.06
CA ALA A 130 -7.67 13.24 -2.82
C ALA A 130 -7.89 13.16 -4.33
N SER A 131 -9.08 12.73 -4.76
CA SER A 131 -9.47 12.69 -6.18
C SER A 131 -9.66 14.10 -6.74
N ASP A 132 -10.27 15.00 -5.96
CA ASP A 132 -10.51 16.39 -6.36
C ASP A 132 -9.22 17.23 -6.43
N ALA A 133 -8.15 16.78 -5.77
CA ALA A 133 -6.86 17.47 -5.71
C ALA A 133 -5.92 17.16 -6.88
N VAL A 134 -6.34 16.31 -7.83
CA VAL A 134 -5.53 15.87 -8.99
C VAL A 134 -6.20 16.24 -10.31
#